data_AF-A0A7U2ICU5-F1
#
_entry.id   AF-A0A7U2ICU5-F1
#
_cell.length_a   1.000
_cell.length_b   1.000
_cell.length_c   1.000
_cell.angle_alpha   90.00
_cell.angle_beta   90.00
_cell.angle_gamma   90.00
#
_symmetry.space_group_name_H-M   'P 1'
#
loop_
_entity.id
_entity.type
_entity.pdbx_description
1 polymer ?
#
loop_
_entity_poly.entity_id
_entity_poly.type
_entity_poly.pdbx_seq_one_letter_code
_entity_poly.pdbx_strand_id
1 'polypeptide(L)'
;MSHPIPTLVNKTIHTTTTTTALPYLSLPLDPLTNLLILFSIPLLALLARLRPRAPTHPLSQHLLPWRTDSWAALYGLLRLSYDNKWGKDRNAWVLSRSLHAIWHDAQRPYLGRLLAMGVIPLSIHDGGMRTERYEGWKVTWERGWPRVQWPMYVQARRRACFEFMVVRAEEDEARGRFVSDLVTRVVEGEAGRDERYGVTMREAPPHPGMIRYSWYNRPAKEEVAMQVGARSAVPALLPFLKDEVLEKGYGERANSLSVFVHNNDPGTIPLLELSSTKIVRVEAMHYGACELDSFVFGMAQDAGLEVIWPERMCREAALAEMRECGLPTEGLKSFASSVLEQYR
;
A
#
# COMPACT_ATOMS: atom_id res chain seq x y z
N MET A 1 60.46 4.27 5.80
CA MET A 1 59.54 4.48 4.67
C MET A 1 58.40 5.34 5.16
N SER A 2 58.46 6.64 4.84
CA SER A 2 57.55 7.68 5.33
C SER A 2 56.54 8.03 4.23
N HIS A 3 55.25 7.96 4.56
CA HIS A 3 54.17 8.34 3.66
C HIS A 3 54.03 9.88 3.58
N PRO A 4 53.68 10.45 2.41
CA PRO A 4 53.46 11.88 2.25
C PRO A 4 52.05 12.28 2.73
N ILE A 5 51.97 13.47 3.35
CA ILE A 5 50.76 14.16 3.79
C ILE A 5 50.10 14.85 2.59
N PRO A 6 48.78 14.76 2.36
CA PRO A 6 48.12 15.47 1.27
C PRO A 6 47.92 16.96 1.60
N THR A 7 48.25 17.79 0.61
CA THR A 7 48.14 19.25 0.63
C THR A 7 46.69 19.67 0.32
N LEU A 8 46.13 20.55 1.14
CA LEU A 8 44.82 21.19 0.92
C LEU A 8 44.92 22.22 -0.21
N VAL A 9 44.15 22.01 -1.28
CA VAL A 9 43.98 22.97 -2.38
C VAL A 9 42.69 23.78 -2.12
N ASN A 10 42.84 25.06 -1.82
CA ASN A 10 41.73 26.00 -1.76
C ASN A 10 41.22 26.30 -3.18
N LYS A 11 39.94 26.00 -3.43
CA LYS A 11 39.26 26.30 -4.70
C LYS A 11 38.30 27.47 -4.50
N THR A 12 38.66 28.64 -5.02
CA THR A 12 37.81 29.84 -5.01
C THR A 12 36.68 29.65 -6.02
N ILE A 13 35.42 29.66 -5.55
CA ILE A 13 34.23 29.56 -6.40
C ILE A 13 33.82 30.99 -6.79
N HIS A 14 33.95 31.34 -8.07
CA HIS A 14 33.34 32.55 -8.62
C HIS A 14 31.86 32.28 -8.91
N THR A 15 30.98 32.97 -8.18
CA THR A 15 29.53 32.97 -8.43
C THR A 15 29.23 33.98 -9.54
N THR A 16 28.77 33.50 -10.70
CA THR A 16 28.25 34.35 -11.78
C THR A 16 26.72 34.29 -11.72
N THR A 17 26.10 35.40 -11.34
CA THR A 17 24.64 35.55 -11.29
C THR A 17 24.15 35.91 -12.69
N THR A 18 23.47 34.98 -13.37
CA THR A 18 22.81 35.26 -14.66
C THR A 18 21.31 35.42 -14.40
N THR A 19 20.85 36.67 -14.41
CA THR A 19 19.43 37.03 -14.29
C THR A 19 18.77 36.92 -15.67
N THR A 20 18.15 35.79 -15.96
CA THR A 20 17.24 35.65 -17.12
C THR A 20 15.85 36.16 -16.74
N ALA A 21 15.48 37.32 -17.29
CA ALA A 21 14.12 37.84 -17.25
C ALA A 21 13.21 37.03 -18.19
N LEU A 22 12.14 36.44 -17.66
CA LEU A 22 11.07 35.82 -18.45
C LEU A 22 10.09 36.90 -18.93
N PRO A 23 9.70 36.92 -20.21
CA PRO A 23 8.67 37.83 -20.70
C PRO A 23 7.29 37.35 -20.21
N TYR A 24 6.63 38.17 -19.39
CA TYR A 24 5.22 38.01 -19.04
C TYR A 24 4.37 38.23 -20.29
N LEU A 25 3.74 37.17 -20.79
CA LEU A 25 2.69 37.23 -21.80
C LEU A 25 1.41 37.80 -21.17
N SER A 26 1.18 39.09 -21.35
CA SER A 26 -0.10 39.75 -21.04
C SER A 26 -1.09 39.46 -22.17
N LEU A 27 -1.82 38.36 -22.08
CA LEU A 27 -3.01 38.17 -22.91
C LEU A 27 -4.15 39.04 -22.33
N PRO A 28 -4.80 39.90 -23.14
CA PRO A 28 -5.94 40.68 -22.67
C PRO A 28 -7.13 39.75 -22.42
N LEU A 29 -7.41 39.47 -21.15
CA LEU A 29 -8.63 38.78 -20.75
C LEU A 29 -9.82 39.73 -20.87
N ASP A 30 -10.89 39.26 -21.52
CA ASP A 30 -12.16 39.98 -21.69
C ASP A 30 -12.70 40.45 -20.32
N PRO A 31 -13.15 41.70 -20.17
CA PRO A 31 -13.74 42.24 -18.94
C PRO A 31 -14.81 41.35 -18.30
N LEU A 32 -15.59 40.57 -19.08
CA LEU A 32 -16.55 39.61 -18.54
C LEU A 32 -15.89 38.47 -17.74
N THR A 33 -14.71 38.04 -18.17
CA THR A 33 -13.94 36.97 -17.50
C THR A 33 -13.36 37.50 -16.19
N ASN A 34 -12.86 38.74 -16.19
CA ASN A 34 -12.39 39.40 -14.96
C ASN A 34 -13.51 39.58 -13.93
N LEU A 35 -14.72 39.90 -14.39
CA LEU A 35 -15.89 40.08 -13.51
C LEU A 35 -16.33 38.74 -12.91
N LEU A 36 -16.39 37.66 -13.70
CA LEU A 36 -16.68 36.31 -13.20
C LEU A 36 -15.64 35.81 -12.18
N ILE A 37 -14.35 36.11 -12.39
CA ILE A 37 -13.28 35.78 -11.44
C ILE A 37 -13.45 36.59 -10.14
N LEU A 38 -13.74 37.88 -10.24
CA LEU A 38 -13.93 38.76 -9.08
C LEU A 38 -15.12 38.34 -8.19
N PHE A 39 -16.21 37.82 -8.77
CA PHE A 39 -17.38 37.38 -7.99
C PHE A 39 -17.30 35.92 -7.53
N SER A 40 -16.58 35.05 -8.23
CA SER A 40 -16.45 33.64 -7.83
C SER A 40 -15.52 33.45 -6.63
N ILE A 41 -14.48 34.29 -6.48
CA ILE A 41 -13.51 34.20 -5.38
C ILE A 41 -14.14 34.41 -3.99
N PRO A 42 -14.93 35.48 -3.72
CA PRO A 42 -15.59 35.69 -2.43
C PRO A 42 -16.64 34.61 -2.14
N LEU A 43 -17.38 34.18 -3.17
CA LEU A 43 -18.41 33.14 -3.03
C LEU A 43 -17.78 31.78 -2.65
N LEU A 44 -16.68 31.40 -3.31
CA LEU A 44 -15.92 30.19 -2.97
C LEU A 44 -15.30 30.27 -1.57
N ALA A 45 -14.80 31.45 -1.16
CA ALA A 45 -14.28 31.67 0.19
C ALA A 45 -15.38 31.59 1.27
N LEU A 46 -16.58 32.11 0.99
CA LEU A 46 -17.74 32.01 1.86
C LEU A 46 -18.19 30.55 2.00
N LEU A 47 -18.31 29.82 0.88
CA LEU A 47 -18.66 28.39 0.88
C LEU A 47 -17.62 27.54 1.62
N ALA A 48 -16.33 27.87 1.52
CA ALA A 48 -15.27 27.20 2.26
C ALA A 48 -15.33 27.47 3.78
N ARG A 49 -15.74 28.67 4.21
CA ARG A 49 -15.93 29.03 5.63
C ARG A 49 -17.20 28.44 6.25
N LEU A 50 -18.24 28.25 5.44
CA LEU A 50 -19.47 27.60 5.87
C LEU A 50 -19.33 26.08 5.96
N ARG A 51 -18.19 25.51 5.54
CA ARG A 51 -17.91 24.08 5.70
C ARG A 51 -17.62 23.81 7.18
N PRO A 52 -18.50 23.11 7.91
CA PRO A 52 -18.31 22.86 9.34
C PRO A 52 -16.96 22.15 9.56
N ARG A 53 -16.19 22.64 10.54
CA ARG A 53 -14.99 21.94 11.03
C ARG A 53 -15.46 20.56 11.49
N ALA A 54 -14.94 19.51 10.86
CA ALA A 54 -15.23 18.15 11.28
C ALA A 54 -14.84 18.01 12.75
N PRO A 55 -15.75 17.60 13.65
CA PRO A 55 -15.41 17.37 15.03
C PRO A 55 -14.30 16.31 15.10
N THR A 56 -13.39 16.46 16.06
CA THR A 56 -12.49 15.40 16.49
C THR A 56 -13.37 14.28 17.06
N HIS A 57 -13.71 13.32 16.20
CA HIS A 57 -14.70 12.30 16.49
C HIS A 57 -14.19 11.40 17.64
N PRO A 58 -15.02 11.08 18.65
CA PRO A 58 -14.81 9.84 19.42
C PRO A 58 -14.66 8.69 18.42
N LEU A 59 -13.78 7.70 18.70
CA LEU A 59 -13.55 6.54 17.83
C LEU A 59 -14.85 6.17 17.14
N SER A 60 -14.89 6.34 15.82
CA SER A 60 -16.14 6.19 15.06
C SER A 60 -16.73 4.84 15.44
N GLN A 61 -17.99 4.80 15.87
CA GLN A 61 -18.65 3.56 16.33
C GLN A 61 -18.46 2.38 15.36
N HIS A 62 -18.24 2.68 14.08
CA HIS A 62 -17.88 1.76 13.02
C HIS A 62 -16.54 0.99 13.21
N LEU A 63 -15.66 1.42 14.11
CA LEU A 63 -14.40 0.73 14.43
C LEU A 63 -14.55 -0.30 15.55
N LEU A 64 -15.64 -0.26 16.32
CA LEU A 64 -15.87 -1.18 17.44
C LEU A 64 -15.79 -2.67 17.05
N PRO A 65 -16.37 -3.14 15.93
CA PRO A 65 -16.31 -4.56 15.56
C PRO A 65 -14.88 -5.09 15.35
N TRP A 66 -13.94 -4.22 14.98
CA TRP A 66 -12.54 -4.61 14.76
C TRP A 66 -11.81 -4.99 16.06
N ARG A 67 -12.43 -4.69 17.21
CA ARG A 67 -11.94 -5.07 18.54
C ARG A 67 -12.39 -6.45 19.00
N THR A 68 -13.01 -7.23 18.11
CA THR A 68 -13.42 -8.62 18.33
C THR A 68 -12.26 -9.48 18.85
N ASP A 69 -12.59 -10.46 19.70
CA ASP A 69 -11.69 -11.53 20.15
C ASP A 69 -11.77 -12.79 19.26
N SER A 70 -12.70 -12.80 18.29
CA SER A 70 -12.94 -13.92 17.39
C SER A 70 -12.16 -13.75 16.09
N TRP A 71 -11.24 -14.69 15.82
CA TRP A 71 -10.56 -14.76 14.53
C TRP A 71 -11.54 -14.86 13.38
N ALA A 72 -12.59 -15.69 13.51
CA ALA A 72 -13.59 -15.84 12.46
C ALA A 72 -14.28 -14.50 12.14
N ALA A 73 -14.60 -13.71 13.18
CA ALA A 73 -15.14 -12.38 13.00
C ALA A 73 -14.13 -11.43 12.35
N LEU A 74 -12.86 -11.41 12.77
CA LEU A 74 -11.82 -10.57 12.16
C LEU A 74 -11.63 -10.88 10.66
N TYR A 75 -11.50 -12.16 10.29
CA TYR A 75 -11.37 -12.58 8.89
C TYR A 75 -12.62 -12.23 8.08
N GLY A 76 -13.81 -12.39 8.68
CA GLY A 76 -15.06 -12.00 8.06
C GLY A 76 -15.18 -10.48 7.85
N LEU A 77 -14.75 -9.67 8.83
CA LEU A 77 -14.73 -8.21 8.73
C LEU A 77 -13.75 -7.75 7.65
N LEU A 78 -12.56 -8.34 7.58
CA LEU A 78 -11.59 -8.13 6.50
C LEU A 78 -12.23 -8.37 5.13
N ARG A 79 -12.79 -9.57 4.92
CA ARG A 79 -13.48 -9.93 3.67
C ARG A 79 -14.62 -8.96 3.35
N LEU A 80 -15.51 -8.67 4.30
CA LEU A 80 -16.62 -7.73 4.13
C LEU A 80 -16.10 -6.34 3.73
N SER A 81 -15.02 -5.88 4.36
CA SER A 81 -14.43 -4.57 4.09
C SER A 81 -13.91 -4.45 2.66
N TYR A 82 -13.28 -5.51 2.14
CA TYR A 82 -12.81 -5.57 0.76
C TYR A 82 -13.97 -5.66 -0.23
N ASP A 83 -14.93 -6.56 0.00
CA ASP A 83 -16.06 -6.82 -0.90
C ASP A 83 -17.01 -5.61 -1.03
N ASN A 84 -17.18 -4.87 0.08
CA ASN A 84 -18.06 -3.70 0.16
C ASN A 84 -17.32 -2.36 0.02
N LYS A 85 -16.03 -2.38 -0.29
CA LYS A 85 -15.21 -1.18 -0.55
C LYS A 85 -15.29 -0.16 0.61
N TRP A 86 -15.21 -0.63 1.85
CA TRP A 86 -15.38 0.24 3.01
C TRP A 86 -14.36 1.38 3.00
N GLY A 87 -14.87 2.61 3.20
CA GLY A 87 -14.04 3.80 3.32
C GLY A 87 -13.30 3.87 4.67
N LYS A 88 -12.42 4.87 4.80
CA LYS A 88 -11.57 5.08 5.98
C LYS A 88 -12.33 5.13 7.31
N ASP A 89 -13.57 5.63 7.29
CA ASP A 89 -14.38 5.80 8.51
C ASP A 89 -15.02 4.49 9.00
N ARG A 90 -14.93 3.40 8.22
CA ARG A 90 -15.50 2.08 8.54
C ARG A 90 -14.49 0.96 8.55
N ASN A 91 -13.25 1.26 8.17
CA ASN A 91 -12.19 0.27 8.05
C ASN A 91 -11.11 0.57 9.07
N ALA A 92 -10.65 -0.44 9.81
CA ALA A 92 -9.48 -0.29 10.68
C ALA A 92 -8.18 -0.24 9.87
N TRP A 93 -8.19 -0.69 8.62
CA TRP A 93 -7.01 -0.81 7.77
C TRP A 93 -6.83 0.37 6.82
N VAL A 94 -5.59 0.79 6.64
CA VAL A 94 -5.16 1.69 5.56
C VAL A 94 -5.04 0.88 4.27
N LEU A 95 -6.17 0.58 3.65
CA LEU A 95 -6.19 -0.21 2.42
C LEU A 95 -5.53 0.52 1.26
N SER A 96 -4.55 -0.13 0.62
CA SER A 96 -3.96 0.39 -0.61
C SER A 96 -4.96 0.28 -1.76
N ARG A 97 -4.97 1.30 -2.64
CA ARG A 97 -5.87 1.32 -3.82
C ARG A 97 -5.64 0.11 -4.73
N SER A 98 -4.40 -0.36 -4.81
CA SER A 98 -4.01 -1.50 -5.64
C SER A 98 -4.51 -2.82 -5.06
N LEU A 99 -4.43 -3.02 -3.75
CA LEU A 99 -5.00 -4.21 -3.11
C LEU A 99 -6.49 -4.33 -3.39
N HIS A 100 -7.21 -3.23 -3.23
CA HIS A 100 -8.63 -3.19 -3.55
C HIS A 100 -8.90 -3.40 -5.05
N ALA A 101 -8.08 -2.87 -5.96
CA ALA A 101 -8.27 -3.11 -7.39
C ALA A 101 -8.11 -4.60 -7.75
N ILE A 102 -7.06 -5.25 -7.22
CA ILE A 102 -6.74 -6.66 -7.50
C ILE A 102 -7.75 -7.59 -6.84
N TRP A 103 -8.24 -7.26 -5.64
CA TRP A 103 -9.25 -8.05 -4.94
C TRP A 103 -10.53 -8.32 -5.75
N HIS A 104 -10.93 -7.34 -6.57
CA HIS A 104 -12.11 -7.41 -7.42
C HIS A 104 -11.80 -7.87 -8.86
N ASP A 105 -10.56 -8.28 -9.12
CA ASP A 105 -10.16 -8.84 -10.42
C ASP A 105 -10.53 -10.33 -10.47
N ALA A 106 -11.50 -10.66 -11.34
CA ALA A 106 -11.98 -12.02 -11.51
C ALA A 106 -10.88 -12.98 -12.02
N GLN A 107 -9.84 -12.47 -12.67
CA GLN A 107 -8.73 -13.28 -13.16
C GLN A 107 -7.71 -13.61 -12.05
N ARG A 108 -7.79 -12.93 -10.90
CA ARG A 108 -6.84 -13.07 -9.78
C ARG A 108 -7.53 -13.40 -8.45
N PRO A 109 -8.08 -14.62 -8.32
CA PRO A 109 -8.87 -15.02 -7.15
C PRO A 109 -8.02 -15.31 -5.90
N TYR A 110 -6.69 -15.17 -5.97
CA TYR A 110 -5.76 -15.69 -4.98
C TYR A 110 -5.83 -14.98 -3.63
N LEU A 111 -6.06 -13.66 -3.62
CA LEU A 111 -6.09 -12.88 -2.37
C LEU A 111 -7.18 -13.34 -1.40
N GLY A 112 -8.37 -13.69 -1.92
CA GLY A 112 -9.46 -14.21 -1.11
C GLY A 112 -9.13 -15.58 -0.50
N ARG A 113 -8.48 -16.44 -1.28
CA ARG A 113 -8.06 -17.78 -0.84
C ARG A 113 -6.94 -17.72 0.19
N LEU A 114 -5.95 -16.87 -0.03
CA LEU A 114 -4.90 -16.57 0.93
C LEU A 114 -5.48 -16.10 2.27
N LEU A 115 -6.47 -15.19 2.22
CA LEU A 115 -7.17 -14.74 3.43
C LEU A 115 -7.83 -15.92 4.16
N ALA A 116 -8.51 -16.81 3.44
CA ALA A 116 -9.16 -18.00 4.01
C ALA A 116 -8.17 -19.03 4.59
N MET A 117 -6.92 -19.05 4.09
CA MET A 117 -5.80 -19.85 4.62
C MET A 117 -5.11 -19.19 5.84
N GLY A 118 -5.54 -17.99 6.23
CA GLY A 118 -4.95 -17.25 7.35
C GLY A 118 -3.75 -16.36 6.97
N VAL A 119 -3.63 -16.02 5.69
CA VAL A 119 -2.65 -15.08 5.15
C VAL A 119 -3.37 -13.78 4.82
N ILE A 120 -3.21 -12.76 5.64
CA ILE A 120 -3.91 -11.47 5.51
C ILE A 120 -3.15 -10.56 4.53
N PRO A 121 -3.70 -10.23 3.35
CA PRO A 121 -3.08 -9.28 2.44
C PRO A 121 -3.06 -7.88 3.05
N LEU A 122 -1.91 -7.19 2.99
CA LEU A 122 -1.75 -5.84 3.54
C LEU A 122 -1.57 -4.80 2.43
N SER A 123 -0.70 -5.09 1.46
CA SER A 123 -0.51 -4.25 0.28
C SER A 123 0.02 -5.08 -0.88
N ILE A 124 -0.49 -4.86 -2.08
CA ILE A 124 0.03 -5.50 -3.29
C ILE A 124 0.20 -4.45 -4.38
N HIS A 125 1.28 -4.55 -5.13
CA HIS A 125 1.61 -3.71 -6.26
C HIS A 125 2.15 -4.61 -7.38
N ASP A 126 1.49 -4.56 -8.53
CA ASP A 126 2.02 -5.24 -9.71
C ASP A 126 3.24 -4.49 -10.23
N GLY A 127 4.20 -5.25 -10.74
CA GLY A 127 5.34 -4.72 -11.47
C GLY A 127 4.94 -4.29 -12.88
N GLY A 128 5.89 -3.76 -13.63
CA GLY A 128 5.68 -3.33 -15.01
C GLY A 128 5.66 -1.82 -15.17
N MET A 129 5.37 -1.39 -16.41
CA MET A 129 5.23 0.02 -16.74
C MET A 129 3.76 0.44 -16.58
N ARG A 130 3.54 1.51 -15.84
CA ARG A 130 2.21 2.10 -15.67
C ARG A 130 2.28 3.60 -15.89
N THR A 131 1.27 4.12 -16.58
CA THR A 131 1.00 5.56 -16.62
C THR A 131 -0.24 5.83 -15.81
N GLU A 132 -0.11 6.67 -14.78
CA GLU A 132 -1.24 7.05 -13.94
C GLU A 132 -1.20 8.53 -13.55
N ARG A 133 -2.37 9.06 -13.22
CA ARG A 133 -2.48 10.40 -12.64
C ARG A 133 -2.12 10.31 -11.16
N TYR A 134 -0.98 10.86 -10.79
CA TYR A 134 -0.44 10.86 -9.43
C TYR A 134 -1.17 11.90 -8.56
N GLU A 135 -1.33 13.12 -9.08
CA GLU A 135 -2.05 14.20 -8.39
C GLU A 135 -3.17 14.74 -9.28
N GLY A 136 -4.34 14.98 -8.67
CA GLY A 136 -5.45 15.67 -9.32
C GLY A 136 -5.28 17.18 -9.26
N TRP A 137 -6.20 17.90 -9.91
CA TRP A 137 -6.34 19.33 -9.72
C TRP A 137 -6.58 19.66 -8.26
N LYS A 138 -5.78 20.59 -7.71
CA LYS A 138 -5.96 21.08 -6.34
C LYS A 138 -5.93 22.60 -6.37
N VAL A 139 -6.96 23.22 -5.81
CA VAL A 139 -6.98 24.67 -5.56
C VAL A 139 -6.77 24.87 -4.07
N THR A 140 -5.61 25.39 -3.69
CA THR A 140 -5.32 25.80 -2.31
C THR A 140 -5.41 27.31 -2.20
N TRP A 141 -5.88 27.81 -1.05
CA TRP A 141 -5.87 29.23 -0.76
C TRP A 141 -4.64 29.53 0.12
N GLU A 142 -3.60 30.09 -0.48
CA GLU A 142 -2.38 30.49 0.23
C GLU A 142 -2.34 32.02 0.31
N ARG A 143 -2.38 32.57 1.54
CA ARG A 143 -2.35 34.02 1.80
C ARG A 143 -3.44 34.81 1.04
N GLY A 144 -4.63 34.22 0.88
CA GLY A 144 -5.77 34.84 0.20
C GLY A 144 -5.78 34.73 -1.33
N TRP A 145 -4.78 34.10 -1.94
CA TRP A 145 -4.72 33.88 -3.39
C TRP A 145 -4.94 32.40 -3.74
N PRO A 146 -5.72 32.09 -4.80
CA PRO A 146 -5.91 30.72 -5.23
C PRO A 146 -4.64 30.23 -5.94
N ARG A 147 -3.98 29.22 -5.36
CA ARG A 147 -2.90 28.49 -5.99
C ARG A 147 -3.50 27.25 -6.67
N VAL A 148 -3.44 27.25 -7.99
CA VAL A 148 -3.92 26.13 -8.82
C VAL A 148 -2.76 25.19 -9.08
N GLN A 149 -2.84 23.99 -8.51
CA GLN A 149 -1.94 22.89 -8.79
C GLN A 149 -2.53 22.06 -9.94
N TRP A 150 -1.80 22.05 -11.05
CA TRP A 150 -2.13 21.24 -12.23
C TRP A 150 -2.00 19.75 -11.91
N PRO A 151 -2.79 18.89 -12.56
CA PRO A 151 -2.68 17.45 -12.39
C PRO A 151 -1.28 17.00 -12.82
N MET A 152 -0.69 16.10 -12.04
CA MET A 152 0.59 15.50 -12.35
C MET A 152 0.39 14.06 -12.79
N TYR A 153 0.93 13.72 -13.95
CA TYR A 153 0.94 12.37 -14.47
C TYR A 153 2.32 11.77 -14.29
N VAL A 154 2.35 10.47 -14.07
CA VAL A 154 3.57 9.69 -13.86
C VAL A 154 3.52 8.52 -14.81
N GLN A 155 4.55 8.37 -15.63
CA GLN A 155 4.83 7.13 -16.36
C GLN A 155 6.06 6.50 -15.72
N ALA A 156 5.88 5.32 -15.13
CA ALA A 156 6.95 4.70 -14.39
C ALA A 156 6.94 3.19 -14.53
N ARG A 157 8.13 2.60 -14.52
CA ARG A 157 8.34 1.18 -14.28
C ARG A 157 8.51 0.94 -12.80
N ARG A 158 7.81 -0.05 -12.27
CA ARG A 158 7.84 -0.43 -10.85
C ARG A 158 8.16 -1.91 -10.71
N ARG A 159 8.83 -2.27 -9.63
CA ARG A 159 8.97 -3.68 -9.23
C ARG A 159 7.69 -4.17 -8.56
N ALA A 160 7.33 -5.43 -8.78
CA ALA A 160 6.20 -6.01 -8.07
C ALA A 160 6.53 -6.12 -6.59
N CYS A 161 5.56 -5.87 -5.72
CA CYS A 161 5.71 -6.04 -4.27
C CYS A 161 4.41 -6.52 -3.66
N PHE A 162 4.49 -7.52 -2.80
CA PHE A 162 3.37 -8.03 -2.03
C PHE A 162 3.75 -8.14 -0.56
N GLU A 163 3.05 -7.38 0.27
CA GLU A 163 3.13 -7.41 1.74
C GLU A 163 1.88 -8.09 2.29
N PHE A 164 2.10 -9.07 3.16
CA PHE A 164 1.04 -9.82 3.82
C PHE A 164 1.45 -10.22 5.23
N MET A 165 0.49 -10.65 6.03
CA MET A 165 0.69 -11.08 7.39
C MET A 165 0.26 -12.53 7.56
N VAL A 166 1.09 -13.32 8.22
CA VAL A 166 0.79 -14.69 8.63
C VAL A 166 0.59 -14.70 10.13
N VAL A 167 -0.60 -15.10 10.56
CA VAL A 167 -0.96 -15.08 11.98
C VAL A 167 -0.75 -16.47 12.59
N ARG A 168 -0.25 -16.52 13.83
CA ARG A 168 -0.02 -17.74 14.62
C ARG A 168 0.91 -18.72 13.90
N ALA A 169 1.92 -18.19 13.21
CA ALA A 169 2.87 -19.00 12.43
C ALA A 169 3.73 -19.93 13.29
N GLU A 170 3.79 -19.71 14.60
CA GLU A 170 4.53 -20.56 15.54
C GLU A 170 3.64 -21.64 16.17
N GLU A 171 2.32 -21.49 16.07
CA GLU A 171 1.34 -22.39 16.68
C GLU A 171 0.79 -23.42 15.69
N ASP A 172 1.06 -23.23 14.39
CA ASP A 172 0.59 -24.07 13.30
C ASP A 172 1.78 -24.49 12.43
N GLU A 173 2.00 -25.80 12.31
CA GLU A 173 3.16 -26.36 11.62
C GLU A 173 3.18 -25.99 10.12
N ALA A 174 2.01 -26.01 9.46
CA ALA A 174 1.90 -25.70 8.04
C ALA A 174 2.23 -24.22 7.78
N ARG A 175 1.73 -23.30 8.62
CA ARG A 175 2.10 -21.86 8.55
C ARG A 175 3.56 -21.61 8.88
N GLY A 176 4.10 -22.31 9.87
CA GLY A 176 5.52 -22.26 10.21
C GLY A 176 6.39 -22.69 9.03
N ARG A 177 6.02 -23.80 8.39
CA ARG A 177 6.65 -24.31 7.18
C ARG A 177 6.50 -23.35 6.01
N PHE A 178 5.32 -22.78 5.76
CA PHE A 178 5.10 -21.78 4.71
C PHE A 178 5.99 -20.57 4.85
N VAL A 179 6.08 -20.00 6.06
CA VAL A 179 6.94 -18.84 6.31
C VAL A 179 8.41 -19.24 6.19
N SER A 180 8.79 -20.43 6.69
CA SER A 180 10.14 -20.96 6.51
C SER A 180 10.45 -21.09 5.02
N ASP A 181 9.63 -21.81 4.26
CA ASP A 181 9.78 -22.05 2.82
C ASP A 181 9.79 -20.74 2.00
N LEU A 182 9.01 -19.74 2.35
CA LEU A 182 9.11 -18.43 1.70
C LEU A 182 10.49 -17.79 1.89
N VAL A 183 11.11 -17.99 3.05
CA VAL A 183 12.44 -17.47 3.37
C VAL A 183 13.56 -18.40 2.88
N THR A 184 13.34 -19.72 2.89
CA THR A 184 14.34 -20.78 2.65
C THR A 184 14.17 -21.47 1.29
N ARG A 185 12.97 -21.79 0.83
CA ARG A 185 12.70 -22.62 -0.38
C ARG A 185 12.86 -21.87 -1.70
N VAL A 186 13.04 -20.55 -1.69
CA VAL A 186 13.68 -19.84 -2.82
C VAL A 186 15.16 -20.28 -2.99
N VAL A 187 15.65 -21.27 -2.21
CA VAL A 187 17.04 -21.75 -2.23
C VAL A 187 17.19 -23.21 -2.64
N GLU A 188 16.16 -24.05 -2.67
CA GLU A 188 16.39 -25.49 -2.84
C GLU A 188 15.46 -26.13 -3.88
N GLY A 189 15.99 -26.34 -5.10
CA GLY A 189 15.40 -27.34 -5.99
C GLY A 189 15.43 -27.09 -7.49
N GLU A 190 16.42 -26.39 -8.05
CA GLU A 190 16.96 -26.63 -9.41
C GLU A 190 18.19 -25.72 -9.58
N ALA A 191 19.12 -26.04 -10.46
CA ALA A 191 20.38 -25.30 -10.65
C ALA A 191 20.22 -23.88 -11.27
N GLY A 192 19.09 -23.21 -11.01
CA GLY A 192 18.84 -21.81 -11.28
C GLY A 192 18.40 -21.14 -10.00
N ARG A 193 19.22 -20.22 -9.48
CA ARG A 193 18.80 -19.28 -8.45
C ARG A 193 17.50 -18.63 -8.92
N ASP A 194 16.45 -18.62 -8.11
CA ASP A 194 15.32 -17.76 -8.42
C ASP A 194 15.60 -16.32 -7.95
N GLU A 195 16.71 -15.74 -8.49
CA GLU A 195 17.14 -14.34 -8.31
C GLU A 195 16.06 -13.33 -8.74
N ARG A 196 14.88 -13.79 -9.16
CA ARG A 196 13.74 -12.96 -9.53
C ARG A 196 13.06 -12.34 -8.32
N TYR A 197 13.22 -12.87 -7.09
CA TYR A 197 12.51 -12.36 -5.92
C TYR A 197 13.41 -12.13 -4.70
N GLY A 198 13.11 -11.07 -3.94
CA GLY A 198 13.67 -10.80 -2.61
C GLY A 198 12.58 -10.93 -1.55
N VAL A 199 12.92 -11.51 -0.40
CA VAL A 199 11.96 -11.73 0.71
C VAL A 199 12.50 -11.13 2.01
N THR A 200 11.68 -10.28 2.63
CA THR A 200 11.90 -9.79 4.00
C THR A 200 10.75 -10.18 4.90
N MET A 201 11.06 -10.49 6.15
CA MET A 201 10.09 -10.85 7.17
C MET A 201 10.36 -10.04 8.43
N ARG A 202 9.29 -9.63 9.11
CA ARG A 202 9.35 -9.04 10.43
C ARG A 202 8.40 -9.76 11.37
N GLU A 203 8.89 -10.10 12.55
CA GLU A 203 8.06 -10.58 13.65
C GLU A 203 7.27 -9.40 14.25
N ALA A 204 6.00 -9.60 14.55
CA ALA A 204 5.12 -8.62 15.19
C ALA A 204 4.07 -9.35 16.02
N PRO A 205 3.75 -8.94 17.24
CA PRO A 205 4.46 -8.06 18.18
C PRO A 205 5.74 -8.73 18.72
N PRO A 206 6.63 -8.00 19.43
CA PRO A 206 6.51 -6.60 19.89
C PRO A 206 7.27 -5.62 18.99
N HIS A 207 6.76 -4.40 18.78
CA HIS A 207 7.51 -3.37 18.03
C HIS A 207 8.68 -2.81 18.85
N PRO A 208 9.87 -2.60 18.24
CA PRO A 208 10.27 -3.09 16.92
C PRO A 208 10.70 -4.56 16.98
N GLY A 209 10.01 -5.43 16.24
CA GLY A 209 10.36 -6.84 16.15
C GLY A 209 11.57 -7.08 15.25
N MET A 210 12.17 -8.26 15.35
CA MET A 210 13.35 -8.61 14.58
C MET A 210 12.99 -8.77 13.10
N ILE A 211 13.80 -8.16 12.22
CA ILE A 211 13.70 -8.35 10.78
C ILE A 211 14.63 -9.49 10.37
N ARG A 212 14.10 -10.45 9.62
CA ARG A 212 14.84 -11.53 8.99
C ARG A 212 14.70 -11.43 7.48
N TYR A 213 15.72 -11.86 6.76
CA TYR A 213 15.69 -11.98 5.30
C TYR A 213 16.56 -13.14 4.86
N SER A 214 16.31 -13.64 3.66
CA SER A 214 17.12 -14.70 3.08
C SER A 214 18.46 -14.14 2.62
N TRP A 215 19.58 -14.76 3.03
CA TRP A 215 20.92 -14.38 2.54
C TRP A 215 21.06 -14.56 1.03
N TYR A 216 20.34 -15.53 0.48
CA TYR A 216 20.38 -15.91 -0.93
C TYR A 216 19.40 -15.08 -1.78
N ASN A 217 18.29 -14.63 -1.17
CA ASN A 217 17.26 -13.83 -1.83
C ASN A 217 17.03 -12.53 -1.05
N ARG A 218 18.11 -11.76 -0.90
CA ARG A 218 18.06 -10.50 -0.15
C ARG A 218 17.12 -9.53 -0.85
N PRO A 219 16.36 -8.71 -0.12
CA PRO A 219 15.66 -7.58 -0.75
C PRO A 219 16.64 -6.67 -1.49
N ALA A 220 16.14 -5.95 -2.48
CA ALA A 220 16.91 -4.90 -3.11
C ALA A 220 17.28 -3.82 -2.09
N LYS A 221 18.56 -3.41 -2.07
CA LYS A 221 19.08 -2.36 -1.17
C LYS A 221 18.29 -1.06 -1.32
N GLU A 222 18.27 -0.23 -0.27
CA GLU A 222 17.56 1.07 -0.25
C GLU A 222 18.02 2.03 -1.37
N GLU A 223 19.26 1.87 -1.83
CA GLU A 223 19.82 2.66 -2.93
C GLU A 223 19.26 2.27 -4.30
N VAL A 224 18.74 1.05 -4.44
CA VAL A 224 18.16 0.56 -5.69
C VAL A 224 16.73 1.07 -5.79
N ALA A 225 16.38 1.65 -6.94
CA ALA A 225 15.04 2.18 -7.15
C ALA A 225 13.96 1.08 -7.12
N MET A 226 12.86 1.38 -6.43
CA MET A 226 11.62 0.59 -6.48
C MET A 226 10.77 1.00 -7.69
N GLN A 227 10.78 2.30 -7.98
CA GLN A 227 10.04 2.91 -9.07
C GLN A 227 10.93 3.93 -9.78
N VAL A 228 11.04 3.80 -11.10
CA VAL A 228 11.79 4.70 -11.98
C VAL A 228 10.86 5.18 -13.07
N GLY A 229 10.85 6.47 -13.37
CA GLY A 229 9.97 7.02 -14.39
C GLY A 229 10.06 8.53 -14.49
N ALA A 230 9.12 9.13 -15.22
CA ALA A 230 9.05 10.57 -15.41
C ALA A 230 7.73 11.13 -14.87
N ARG A 231 7.74 12.42 -14.53
CA ARG A 231 6.57 13.20 -14.10
C ARG A 231 6.30 14.35 -15.07
N SER A 232 5.04 14.56 -15.45
CA SER A 232 4.64 15.66 -16.33
C SER A 232 3.21 16.11 -16.06
N ALA A 233 2.96 17.42 -16.17
CA ALA A 233 1.59 17.94 -16.22
C ALA A 233 0.87 17.61 -17.54
N VAL A 234 1.64 17.30 -18.59
CA VAL A 234 1.14 16.93 -19.92
C VAL A 234 1.50 15.46 -20.19
N PRO A 235 0.52 14.53 -20.17
CA PRO A 235 0.79 13.10 -20.34
C PRO A 235 1.58 12.77 -21.61
N ALA A 236 1.29 13.47 -22.71
CA ALA A 236 1.94 13.25 -24.00
C ALA A 236 3.44 13.56 -24.00
N LEU A 237 3.93 14.34 -23.02
CA LEU A 237 5.37 14.63 -22.89
C LEU A 237 6.12 13.56 -22.11
N LEU A 238 5.44 12.69 -21.35
CA LEU A 238 6.08 11.68 -20.50
C LEU A 238 7.10 10.80 -21.24
N PRO A 239 6.85 10.31 -22.48
CA PRO A 239 7.82 9.49 -23.19
C PRO A 239 9.11 10.20 -23.59
N PHE A 240 9.14 11.54 -23.55
CA PHE A 240 10.29 12.35 -23.95
C PHE A 240 11.08 12.90 -22.76
N LEU A 241 10.57 12.73 -21.54
CA LEU A 241 11.23 13.18 -20.33
C LEU A 241 12.22 12.12 -19.84
N LYS A 242 13.28 12.58 -19.16
CA LYS A 242 14.27 11.68 -18.57
C LYS A 242 13.68 10.98 -17.34
N ASP A 243 13.87 9.67 -17.28
CA ASP A 243 13.57 8.89 -16.10
C ASP A 243 14.38 9.34 -14.87
N GLU A 244 13.69 9.46 -13.74
CA GLU A 244 14.24 9.71 -12.42
C GLU A 244 13.79 8.62 -11.43
N VAL A 245 14.48 8.53 -10.29
CA VAL A 245 14.08 7.62 -9.21
C VAL A 245 12.90 8.25 -8.47
N LEU A 246 11.70 7.70 -8.65
CA LEU A 246 10.47 8.20 -8.06
C LEU A 246 10.24 7.64 -6.65
N GLU A 247 10.61 6.38 -6.45
CA GLU A 247 10.52 5.66 -5.18
C GLU A 247 11.79 4.82 -5.01
N LYS A 248 12.45 4.94 -3.85
CA LYS A 248 13.59 4.10 -3.48
C LYS A 248 13.11 2.76 -2.92
N GLY A 249 13.93 1.73 -3.06
CA GLY A 249 13.69 0.44 -2.42
C GLY A 249 13.60 0.59 -0.90
N TYR A 250 12.87 -0.31 -0.25
CA TYR A 250 12.77 -0.34 1.21
C TYR A 250 13.98 -1.03 1.87
N GLY A 251 14.87 -1.67 1.10
CA GLY A 251 16.02 -2.36 1.65
C GLY A 251 15.64 -3.54 2.54
N GLU A 252 16.39 -3.72 3.61
CA GLU A 252 16.16 -4.72 4.66
C GLU A 252 15.07 -4.26 5.65
N ARG A 253 14.14 -3.39 5.23
CA ARG A 253 13.01 -2.96 6.04
C ARG A 253 11.76 -3.75 5.68
N ALA A 254 11.02 -4.13 6.72
CA ALA A 254 9.64 -4.58 6.61
C ALA A 254 8.77 -3.69 7.50
N ASN A 255 7.63 -3.27 6.93
CA ASN A 255 6.69 -2.39 7.60
C ASN A 255 6.14 -3.05 8.88
N SER A 256 5.80 -2.21 9.84
CA SER A 256 5.17 -2.61 11.09
C SER A 256 3.65 -2.63 10.93
N LEU A 257 2.93 -3.39 11.76
CA LEU A 257 1.46 -3.43 11.71
C LEU A 257 0.83 -2.02 11.76
N SER A 258 1.43 -1.11 12.52
CA SER A 258 0.99 0.29 12.64
C SER A 258 0.94 1.03 11.29
N VAL A 259 1.76 0.67 10.30
CA VAL A 259 1.72 1.31 8.96
C VAL A 259 0.41 0.97 8.22
N PHE A 260 -0.17 -0.18 8.53
CA PHE A 260 -1.35 -0.71 7.84
C PHE A 260 -2.66 -0.46 8.60
N VAL A 261 -2.59 0.09 9.82
CA VAL A 261 -3.77 0.37 10.65
C VAL A 261 -3.99 1.88 10.74
N HIS A 262 -5.25 2.29 10.70
CA HIS A 262 -5.63 3.70 10.79
C HIS A 262 -5.09 4.34 12.08
N ASN A 263 -4.71 5.62 11.97
CA ASN A 263 -4.08 6.41 13.05
C ASN A 263 -2.75 5.84 13.57
N ASN A 264 -2.16 4.86 12.87
CA ASN A 264 -0.98 4.14 13.31
C ASN A 264 -1.15 3.45 14.68
N ASP A 265 -2.38 3.04 15.00
CA ASP A 265 -2.73 2.45 16.31
C ASP A 265 -3.15 0.97 16.17
N PRO A 266 -2.19 0.02 16.34
CA PRO A 266 -2.49 -1.41 16.34
C PRO A 266 -3.57 -1.83 17.36
N GLY A 267 -3.77 -1.07 18.44
CA GLY A 267 -4.81 -1.31 19.45
C GLY A 267 -6.24 -1.19 18.92
N THR A 268 -6.41 -0.68 17.70
CA THR A 268 -7.68 -0.76 16.96
C THR A 268 -8.05 -2.21 16.60
N ILE A 269 -7.08 -3.11 16.52
CA ILE A 269 -7.26 -4.55 16.23
C ILE A 269 -6.47 -5.38 17.26
N PRO A 270 -6.94 -5.46 18.52
CA PRO A 270 -6.20 -6.08 19.63
C PRO A 270 -5.81 -7.54 19.35
N LEU A 271 -6.65 -8.28 18.63
CA LEU A 271 -6.40 -9.68 18.30
C LEU A 271 -5.06 -9.87 17.56
N LEU A 272 -4.70 -8.94 16.68
CA LEU A 272 -3.43 -8.97 15.96
C LEU A 272 -2.27 -8.49 16.85
N GLU A 273 -2.50 -7.45 17.65
CA GLU A 273 -1.52 -6.92 18.60
C GLU A 273 -1.15 -7.89 19.73
N LEU A 274 -1.99 -8.88 20.02
CA LEU A 274 -1.74 -9.85 21.08
C LEU A 274 -1.29 -11.22 20.56
N SER A 275 -1.29 -11.42 19.24
CA SER A 275 -0.97 -12.72 18.61
C SER A 275 0.43 -12.75 18.00
N SER A 276 1.11 -13.89 17.99
CA SER A 276 2.36 -14.03 17.22
C SER A 276 2.08 -13.92 15.72
N THR A 277 2.43 -12.79 15.11
CA THR A 277 2.27 -12.54 13.67
C THR A 277 3.61 -12.31 12.97
N LYS A 278 3.64 -12.63 11.69
CA LYS A 278 4.82 -12.40 10.83
C LYS A 278 4.37 -11.58 9.64
N ILE A 279 4.92 -10.39 9.49
CA ILE A 279 4.71 -9.55 8.31
C ILE A 279 5.78 -9.91 7.30
N VAL A 280 5.38 -10.41 6.15
CA VAL A 280 6.26 -10.84 5.07
C VAL A 280 6.07 -9.91 3.89
N ARG A 281 7.19 -9.53 3.28
CA ARG A 281 7.25 -8.75 2.06
C ARG A 281 8.02 -9.55 1.02
N VAL A 282 7.37 -9.79 -0.11
CA VAL A 282 7.96 -10.39 -1.30
C VAL A 282 8.07 -9.31 -2.36
N GLU A 283 9.24 -9.15 -2.95
CA GLU A 283 9.55 -8.12 -3.95
C GLU A 283 10.18 -8.76 -5.19
N ALA A 284 9.73 -8.41 -6.38
CA ALA A 284 10.41 -8.82 -7.61
C ALA A 284 11.69 -7.99 -7.81
N MET A 285 12.77 -8.61 -8.26
CA MET A 285 14.05 -7.97 -8.54
C MET A 285 14.09 -7.28 -9.91
N HIS A 286 13.11 -7.56 -10.75
CA HIS A 286 12.94 -6.96 -12.07
C HIS A 286 11.75 -5.99 -12.12
N TYR A 287 11.74 -5.13 -13.13
CA TYR A 287 10.64 -4.19 -13.39
C TYR A 287 9.52 -4.74 -14.29
N GLY A 288 9.59 -6.02 -14.68
CA GLY A 288 8.53 -6.69 -15.44
C GLY A 288 7.25 -6.90 -14.63
N ALA A 289 6.14 -7.15 -15.34
CA ALA A 289 4.88 -7.55 -14.72
C ALA A 289 5.04 -8.90 -14.01
N CYS A 290 4.43 -9.03 -12.83
CA CYS A 290 4.46 -10.24 -12.02
C CYS A 290 3.28 -10.26 -11.04
N GLU A 291 2.60 -11.40 -10.97
CA GLU A 291 1.46 -11.66 -10.08
C GLU A 291 1.95 -12.37 -8.81
N LEU A 292 2.48 -11.57 -7.87
CA LEU A 292 3.08 -12.11 -6.65
C LEU A 292 2.07 -12.81 -5.73
N ASP A 293 0.79 -12.48 -5.82
CA ASP A 293 -0.29 -13.18 -5.11
C ASP A 293 -0.44 -14.63 -5.58
N SER A 294 -0.36 -14.90 -6.89
CA SER A 294 -0.39 -16.27 -7.42
C SER A 294 0.84 -17.06 -6.96
N PHE A 295 2.03 -16.44 -6.97
CA PHE A 295 3.26 -17.07 -6.48
C PHE A 295 3.14 -17.44 -5.00
N VAL A 296 2.74 -16.49 -4.15
CA VAL A 296 2.57 -16.72 -2.71
C VAL A 296 1.49 -17.76 -2.43
N PHE A 297 0.41 -17.80 -3.23
CA PHE A 297 -0.61 -18.82 -3.13
C PHE A 297 -0.08 -20.23 -3.45
N GLY A 298 0.71 -20.39 -4.52
CA GLY A 298 1.36 -21.67 -4.82
C GLY A 298 2.26 -22.14 -3.66
N MET A 299 3.06 -21.23 -3.10
CA MET A 299 3.89 -21.52 -1.93
C MET A 299 3.06 -21.93 -0.70
N ALA A 300 1.91 -21.30 -0.47
CA ALA A 300 0.99 -21.68 0.61
C ALA A 300 0.45 -23.09 0.40
N GLN A 301 0.05 -23.45 -0.83
CA GLN A 301 -0.42 -24.79 -1.15
C GLN A 301 0.67 -25.85 -0.97
N ASP A 302 1.89 -25.58 -1.44
CA ASP A 302 3.02 -26.50 -1.33
C ASP A 302 3.45 -26.75 0.13
N ALA A 303 3.23 -25.77 1.00
CA ALA A 303 3.44 -25.90 2.43
C ALA A 303 2.29 -26.62 3.16
N GLY A 304 1.20 -26.93 2.46
CA GLY A 304 0.02 -27.62 3.01
C GLY A 304 -0.94 -26.70 3.75
N LEU A 305 -1.00 -25.40 3.45
CA LEU A 305 -2.01 -24.52 4.05
C LEU A 305 -3.39 -24.88 3.54
N GLU A 306 -4.26 -25.28 4.46
CA GLU A 306 -5.66 -25.54 4.19
C GLU A 306 -6.53 -24.29 4.45
N VAL A 307 -7.78 -24.35 3.99
CA VAL A 307 -8.78 -23.33 4.31
C VAL A 307 -9.26 -23.52 5.75
N ILE A 308 -8.73 -22.70 6.65
CA ILE A 308 -9.03 -22.75 8.09
C ILE A 308 -10.23 -21.87 8.44
N TRP A 309 -10.52 -20.88 7.59
CA TRP A 309 -11.58 -19.90 7.80
C TRP A 309 -12.65 -20.00 6.70
N PRO A 310 -13.59 -20.96 6.82
CA PRO A 310 -14.69 -21.08 5.88
C PRO A 310 -15.47 -19.77 5.75
N GLU A 311 -15.67 -19.34 4.51
CA GLU A 311 -16.32 -18.07 4.15
C GLU A 311 -17.64 -17.84 4.89
N ARG A 312 -18.52 -18.84 4.90
CA ARG A 312 -19.83 -18.75 5.56
C ARG A 312 -19.69 -18.47 7.06
N MET A 313 -18.84 -19.22 7.75
CA MET A 313 -18.62 -19.09 9.19
C MET A 313 -18.06 -17.72 9.54
N CYS A 314 -17.04 -17.26 8.81
CA CYS A 314 -16.46 -15.94 9.01
C CYS A 314 -17.46 -14.83 8.75
N ARG A 315 -18.29 -14.96 7.71
CA ARG A 315 -19.36 -13.98 7.44
C ARG A 315 -20.35 -13.90 8.59
N GLU A 316 -20.85 -15.05 9.05
CA GLU A 316 -21.83 -15.12 10.13
C GLU A 316 -21.26 -14.52 11.42
N ALA A 317 -20.00 -14.84 11.76
CA ALA A 317 -19.30 -14.27 12.91
C ALA A 317 -19.13 -12.75 12.79
N ALA A 318 -18.70 -12.24 11.64
CA ALA A 318 -18.54 -10.80 11.43
C ALA A 318 -19.87 -10.05 11.49
N LEU A 319 -20.94 -10.63 10.95
CA LEU A 319 -22.28 -10.04 11.04
C LEU A 319 -22.84 -10.06 12.46
N ALA A 320 -22.55 -11.11 13.25
CA ALA A 320 -22.89 -11.15 14.67
C ALA A 320 -22.19 -10.02 15.43
N GLU A 321 -20.86 -9.90 15.27
CA GLU A 321 -20.05 -8.84 15.87
C GLU A 321 -20.56 -7.43 15.52
N MET A 322 -20.89 -7.19 14.23
CA MET A 322 -21.44 -5.91 13.79
C MET A 322 -22.79 -5.61 14.46
N ARG A 323 -23.67 -6.61 14.64
CA ARG A 323 -24.97 -6.42 15.31
C ARG A 323 -24.82 -6.14 16.79
N GLU A 324 -23.89 -6.81 17.47
CA GLU A 324 -23.58 -6.56 18.89
C GLU A 324 -23.08 -5.13 19.10
N CYS A 325 -22.31 -4.60 18.13
CA CYS A 325 -21.89 -3.19 18.10
C CYS A 325 -23.00 -2.21 17.66
N GLY A 326 -24.22 -2.66 17.41
CA GLY A 326 -25.34 -1.82 16.96
C GLY A 326 -25.20 -1.26 15.54
N LEU A 327 -24.39 -1.90 14.68
CA LEU A 327 -24.17 -1.46 13.31
C LEU A 327 -25.14 -2.13 12.32
N PRO A 328 -25.58 -1.41 11.27
CA PRO A 328 -26.46 -1.98 10.26
C PRO A 328 -25.72 -3.05 9.45
N THR A 329 -26.41 -4.16 9.20
CA THR A 329 -25.91 -5.27 8.36
C THR A 329 -26.66 -5.42 7.03
N GLU A 330 -27.73 -4.64 6.85
CA GLU A 330 -28.55 -4.63 5.64
C GLU A 330 -27.77 -4.05 4.45
N GLY A 331 -27.96 -4.63 3.27
CA GLY A 331 -27.29 -4.21 2.04
C GLY A 331 -25.83 -4.62 1.92
N LEU A 332 -25.24 -5.28 2.93
CA LEU A 332 -23.93 -5.88 2.81
C LEU A 332 -23.98 -7.05 1.83
N LYS A 333 -23.11 -7.01 0.82
CA LYS A 333 -22.99 -8.08 -0.16
C LYS A 333 -22.75 -9.41 0.54
N SER A 334 -23.37 -10.48 0.02
CA SER A 334 -22.87 -11.82 0.31
C SER A 334 -21.43 -11.90 -0.15
N PHE A 335 -20.63 -12.76 0.49
CA PHE A 335 -19.35 -13.11 -0.10
C PHE A 335 -19.64 -13.61 -1.50
N ALA A 336 -19.03 -12.98 -2.50
CA ALA A 336 -19.06 -13.51 -3.85
C ALA A 336 -18.55 -14.95 -3.71
N SER A 337 -19.40 -15.94 -4.01
CA SER A 337 -19.12 -17.36 -3.79
C SER A 337 -17.75 -17.66 -4.37
N SER A 338 -16.71 -17.68 -3.54
CA SER A 338 -15.36 -17.79 -4.04
C SER A 338 -15.10 -19.28 -4.18
N VAL A 339 -15.41 -19.79 -5.37
CA VAL A 339 -14.77 -20.92 -6.07
C VAL A 339 -14.65 -22.27 -5.32
N LEU A 340 -15.09 -22.37 -4.06
CA LEU A 340 -15.00 -23.54 -3.20
C LEU A 340 -15.95 -24.66 -3.62
N GLU A 341 -16.95 -24.37 -4.45
CA GLU A 341 -17.76 -25.42 -5.09
C GLU A 341 -17.10 -26.04 -6.33
N GLN A 342 -16.04 -25.45 -6.89
CA GLN A 342 -15.42 -25.95 -8.13
C GLN A 342 -14.07 -26.67 -7.96
N TYR A 343 -13.44 -26.61 -6.77
CA TYR A 343 -12.07 -27.13 -6.58
C TYR A 343 -11.88 -27.95 -5.29
N ARG A 344 -12.97 -28.43 -4.69
CA ARG A 344 -12.93 -29.72 -3.98
C ARG A 344 -12.96 -30.83 -5.02
#